data_AF-A0A554IRB9-F1
#
_entry.id   AF-A0A554IRB9-F1
#
_cell.length_a   1.000
_cell.length_b   1.000
_cell.length_c   1.000
_cell.angle_alpha   90.00
_cell.angle_beta   90.00
_cell.angle_gamma   90.00
#
_symmetry.space_group_name_H-M   'P 1'
#
loop_
_entity.id
_entity.type
_entity.pdbx_description
1 polymer ?
#
loop_
_entity_poly.entity_id
_entity_poly.type
_entity_poly.pdbx_seq_one_letter_code
_entity_poly.pdbx_strand_id
1 'polypeptide(L)'
;MMLVHRLQRLASDVTPSMDAKSRIFARIEQRIGAPEVLRMVAKEMHPDQSLQDRVWERIARVVTQSPVAFLDRVAAALLPPVEMSKDLWQSFILPRLQPQQVSIRSYRGIAWVTAVAMLIVTVRISPVLFFAPPTKAESAVTLLPTRGEVMILLGDLWQPVSEEIALTPGMQLKTLDSEASILLRDEGVIRMDRDTVIVLNDLTERMEPAPEILPTLTLEQGRAWIQGLIPGTLRGITVALSEGHVTVNEGSVSITRSDLLTVEVFNRSAVLLHEAHETRLVAGDRIQLWSGSVPLIRHISSVAYEDAWVSQNTDRDAVHRKDIAQLQQERRAARAGILPTSRLYAVKRAAEAMDVILTFDGRTRVEKQIAYAGVRLDEAAALIEEGSVEAVQAPLQEYRSTLVALAGSSTDESEAQFLLKQAVSEDSAETAAASMGDGGYLLKEAVLEAFSSLPGEDATQAEVSLLVDGLSTLAQAAEAGNSVQVTDAWGALQPYLTALELHPDLAGTEEAQALLERFARAVEGQDLDPALLEAATEFLPEEPAVEVVRLSDEQVLALAQDIKDSIFMKYRMPKSRSNVLLAQLKNLHGNANEGRILRALYDVMPEDTELRIPVRRSITQLKWSVVAGEGGDAL
;
A
#
# COMPACT_ATOMS: atom_id res chain seq x y z
N MET A 1 -24.48 -56.17 -48.51
CA MET A 1 -25.55 -55.50 -49.29
C MET A 1 -26.93 -55.46 -48.63
N MET A 2 -27.34 -56.39 -47.76
CA MET A 2 -28.69 -56.35 -47.14
C MET A 2 -28.92 -55.26 -46.07
N LEU A 3 -27.87 -54.76 -45.43
CA LEU A 3 -27.99 -53.79 -44.33
C LEU A 3 -28.29 -52.36 -44.82
N VAL A 4 -27.70 -51.97 -45.96
CA VAL A 4 -27.96 -50.69 -46.63
C VAL A 4 -29.41 -50.60 -47.11
N HIS A 5 -29.96 -51.71 -47.61
CA HIS A 5 -31.34 -51.76 -48.09
C HIS A 5 -32.38 -51.70 -46.96
N ARG A 6 -32.04 -52.21 -45.76
CA ARG A 6 -32.88 -52.08 -44.56
C ARG A 6 -32.84 -50.66 -43.97
N LEU A 7 -31.68 -50.01 -43.98
CA LEU A 7 -31.55 -48.62 -43.52
C LEU A 7 -32.23 -47.62 -44.46
N GLN A 8 -32.20 -47.86 -45.78
CA GLN A 8 -32.93 -47.02 -46.74
C GLN A 8 -34.46 -47.15 -46.61
N ARG A 9 -34.98 -48.34 -46.29
CA ARG A 9 -36.42 -48.52 -45.99
C ARG A 9 -36.84 -47.86 -44.69
N LEU A 10 -36.00 -47.92 -43.65
CA LEU A 10 -36.29 -47.23 -42.39
C LEU A 10 -36.26 -45.71 -42.55
N ALA A 11 -35.36 -45.18 -43.39
CA ALA A 11 -35.32 -43.75 -43.71
C ALA A 11 -36.56 -43.28 -44.50
N SER A 12 -37.10 -44.12 -45.39
CA SER A 12 -38.34 -43.80 -46.12
C SER A 12 -39.60 -43.91 -45.26
N ASP A 13 -39.60 -44.76 -44.23
CA ASP A 13 -40.76 -44.96 -43.36
C ASP A 13 -40.82 -43.95 -42.19
N VAL A 14 -39.68 -43.34 -41.81
CA VAL A 14 -39.60 -42.38 -40.69
C VAL A 14 -39.67 -40.93 -41.17
N THR A 15 -39.47 -40.65 -42.47
CA THR A 15 -39.63 -39.30 -43.00
C THR A 15 -41.10 -38.99 -43.30
N PRO A 16 -41.74 -38.03 -42.60
CA PRO A 16 -43.13 -37.69 -42.88
C PRO A 16 -43.26 -37.17 -44.30
N SER A 17 -44.29 -37.62 -45.02
CA SER A 17 -44.57 -37.21 -46.40
C SER A 17 -44.71 -35.68 -46.49
N MET A 18 -44.41 -35.12 -47.67
CA MET A 18 -44.48 -33.67 -47.90
C MET A 18 -45.86 -33.09 -47.55
N ASP A 19 -46.93 -33.87 -47.74
CA ASP A 19 -48.31 -33.50 -47.35
C ASP A 19 -48.56 -33.54 -45.84
N ALA A 20 -47.81 -34.35 -45.09
CA ALA A 20 -47.87 -34.36 -43.63
C ALA A 20 -47.07 -33.18 -43.06
N LYS A 21 -45.90 -32.88 -43.64
CA LYS A 21 -45.11 -31.70 -43.28
C LYS A 21 -45.87 -30.39 -43.56
N SER A 22 -46.50 -30.25 -44.72
CA SER A 22 -47.28 -29.06 -45.06
C SER A 22 -48.49 -28.86 -44.14
N ARG A 23 -49.19 -29.94 -43.76
CA ARG A 23 -50.29 -29.88 -42.79
C ARG A 23 -49.82 -29.54 -41.38
N ILE A 24 -48.67 -30.04 -40.95
CA ILE A 24 -48.08 -29.71 -39.65
C ILE A 24 -47.63 -28.24 -39.63
N PHE A 25 -46.95 -27.77 -40.69
CA PHE A 25 -46.54 -26.37 -40.81
C PHE A 25 -47.73 -25.41 -40.90
N ALA A 26 -48.76 -25.72 -41.68
CA ALA A 26 -49.97 -24.91 -41.75
C ALA A 26 -50.69 -24.83 -40.40
N ARG A 27 -50.69 -25.92 -39.61
CA ARG A 27 -51.29 -25.98 -38.27
C ARG A 27 -50.44 -25.27 -37.22
N ILE A 28 -49.12 -25.17 -37.43
CA ILE A 28 -48.18 -24.39 -36.62
C ILE A 28 -48.29 -22.90 -36.96
N GLU A 29 -48.36 -22.52 -38.24
CA GLU A 29 -48.61 -21.14 -38.68
C GLU A 29 -49.97 -20.63 -38.22
N GLN A 30 -51.02 -21.46 -38.25
CA GLN A 30 -52.33 -21.12 -37.66
C GLN A 30 -52.29 -20.94 -36.14
N ARG A 31 -51.31 -21.54 -35.43
CA ARG A 31 -51.15 -21.42 -33.98
C ARG A 31 -50.15 -20.33 -33.56
N ILE A 32 -49.20 -19.97 -34.43
CA ILE A 32 -48.17 -18.95 -34.19
C ILE A 32 -48.60 -17.58 -34.76
N GLY A 33 -49.51 -17.54 -35.73
CA GLY A 33 -50.15 -16.32 -36.19
C GLY A 33 -50.93 -15.67 -35.04
N ALA A 34 -50.38 -14.59 -34.48
CA ALA A 34 -51.05 -13.80 -33.44
C ALA A 34 -52.45 -13.37 -33.94
N PRO A 35 -53.52 -13.58 -33.15
CA PRO A 35 -54.86 -13.13 -33.52
C PRO A 35 -54.86 -11.62 -33.78
N GLU A 36 -55.59 -11.16 -34.80
CA GLU A 36 -55.70 -9.73 -35.19
C GLU A 36 -56.03 -8.80 -34.01
N VAL A 37 -56.70 -9.33 -32.99
CA VAL A 37 -57.00 -8.65 -31.72
C VAL A 37 -55.73 -8.19 -30.99
N LEU A 38 -54.65 -8.97 -30.97
CA LEU A 38 -53.40 -8.59 -30.30
C LEU A 38 -52.58 -7.57 -31.11
N ARG A 39 -52.70 -7.56 -32.44
CA ARG A 39 -52.05 -6.53 -33.28
C ARG A 39 -52.76 -5.17 -33.17
N MET A 40 -54.09 -5.16 -33.00
CA MET A 40 -54.83 -3.93 -32.69
C MET A 40 -54.50 -3.41 -31.27
N VAL A 41 -54.42 -4.31 -30.29
CA VAL A 41 -54.06 -3.94 -28.91
C VAL A 41 -52.61 -3.47 -28.80
N ALA A 42 -51.65 -4.04 -29.53
CA ALA A 42 -50.25 -3.57 -29.52
C ALA A 42 -50.09 -2.16 -30.16
N LYS A 43 -50.98 -1.80 -31.09
CA LYS A 43 -51.00 -0.46 -31.71
C LYS A 43 -51.65 0.59 -30.82
N GLU A 44 -52.57 0.20 -29.93
CA GLU A 44 -53.18 1.07 -28.92
C GLU A 44 -52.41 1.09 -27.59
N MET A 45 -51.53 0.11 -27.33
CA MET A 45 -50.68 0.04 -26.13
C MET A 45 -49.26 0.59 -26.33
N HIS A 46 -49.09 1.63 -27.16
CA HIS A 46 -47.94 2.52 -27.02
C HIS A 46 -48.39 3.66 -26.10
N PRO A 47 -48.06 3.62 -24.79
CA PRO A 47 -48.48 4.68 -23.89
C PRO A 47 -47.90 6.00 -24.37
N ASP A 48 -48.74 7.03 -24.37
CA ASP A 48 -48.39 8.40 -24.72
C ASP A 48 -47.08 8.80 -24.01
N GLN A 49 -46.17 9.49 -24.71
CA GLN A 49 -44.85 9.86 -24.19
C GLN A 49 -44.98 10.62 -22.86
N SER A 50 -46.01 11.47 -22.75
CA SER A 50 -46.31 12.22 -21.53
C SER A 50 -46.75 11.35 -20.34
N LEU A 51 -47.25 10.14 -20.60
CA LEU A 51 -47.65 9.13 -19.61
C LEU A 51 -46.45 8.26 -19.23
N GLN A 52 -45.58 7.91 -20.18
CA GLN A 52 -44.29 7.28 -19.89
C GLN A 52 -43.43 8.17 -19.00
N ASP A 53 -43.33 9.46 -19.36
CA ASP A 53 -42.58 10.45 -18.59
C ASP A 53 -43.18 10.64 -17.19
N ARG A 54 -44.52 10.70 -17.05
CA ARG A 54 -45.17 10.80 -15.73
C ARG A 54 -45.02 9.54 -14.88
N VAL A 55 -45.06 8.35 -15.49
CA VAL A 55 -44.83 7.09 -14.77
C VAL A 55 -43.37 7.00 -14.35
N TRP A 56 -42.43 7.36 -15.21
CA TRP A 56 -41.01 7.42 -14.89
C TRP A 56 -40.69 8.47 -13.85
N GLU A 57 -41.29 9.66 -13.93
CA GLU A 57 -41.12 10.70 -12.94
C GLU A 57 -41.70 10.27 -11.60
N ARG A 58 -42.81 9.52 -11.57
CA ARG A 58 -43.39 8.96 -10.35
C ARG A 58 -42.57 7.82 -9.76
N ILE A 59 -42.05 6.92 -10.59
CA ILE A 59 -41.14 5.85 -10.17
C ILE A 59 -39.84 6.47 -9.66
N ALA A 60 -39.27 7.43 -10.39
CA ALA A 60 -38.10 8.18 -9.97
C ALA A 60 -38.36 8.86 -8.62
N ARG A 61 -39.48 9.57 -8.43
CA ARG A 61 -39.81 10.24 -7.15
C ARG A 61 -39.97 9.29 -5.97
N VAL A 62 -40.49 8.08 -6.20
CA VAL A 62 -40.65 7.05 -5.16
C VAL A 62 -39.31 6.37 -4.85
N VAL A 63 -38.45 6.22 -5.86
CA VAL A 63 -37.14 5.56 -5.73
C VAL A 63 -36.05 6.54 -5.26
N THR A 64 -36.15 7.84 -5.53
CA THR A 64 -35.17 8.86 -5.11
C THR A 64 -35.33 9.30 -3.66
N GLN A 65 -36.47 9.05 -3.01
CA GLN A 65 -36.72 9.54 -1.65
C GLN A 65 -36.19 8.63 -0.53
N SER A 66 -35.90 7.35 -0.80
CA SER A 66 -35.07 6.42 0.00
C SER A 66 -35.43 4.98 -0.40
N PRO A 67 -34.71 4.36 -1.36
CA PRO A 67 -35.03 3.01 -1.83
C PRO A 67 -34.75 1.95 -0.76
N VAL A 68 -33.76 2.19 0.11
CA VAL A 68 -33.38 1.32 1.23
C VAL A 68 -34.50 1.26 2.28
N ALA A 69 -35.07 2.39 2.69
CA ALA A 69 -36.12 2.40 3.72
C ALA A 69 -37.47 1.83 3.24
N PHE A 70 -37.73 1.80 1.93
CA PHE A 70 -38.90 1.12 1.38
C PHE A 70 -38.67 -0.39 1.29
N LEU A 71 -37.50 -0.83 0.79
CA LEU A 71 -37.16 -2.24 0.70
C LEU A 71 -36.98 -2.88 2.07
N ASP A 72 -36.43 -2.18 3.07
CA ASP A 72 -36.35 -2.65 4.46
C ASP A 72 -37.73 -2.82 5.09
N ARG A 73 -38.67 -1.90 4.81
CA ARG A 73 -40.06 -2.05 5.27
C ARG A 73 -40.78 -3.20 4.59
N VAL A 74 -40.48 -3.45 3.32
CA VAL A 74 -41.01 -4.59 2.58
C VAL A 74 -40.36 -5.90 3.02
N ALA A 75 -39.05 -5.92 3.31
CA ALA A 75 -38.31 -7.06 3.84
C ALA A 75 -38.78 -7.42 5.25
N ALA A 76 -38.95 -6.44 6.13
CA ALA A 76 -39.53 -6.62 7.47
C ALA A 76 -40.99 -7.12 7.41
N ALA A 77 -41.72 -6.82 6.34
CA ALA A 77 -43.08 -7.31 6.13
C ALA A 77 -43.16 -8.68 5.44
N LEU A 78 -42.13 -9.09 4.69
CA LEU A 78 -42.13 -10.32 3.88
C LEU A 78 -41.27 -11.46 4.45
N LEU A 79 -40.28 -11.17 5.29
CA LEU A 79 -39.44 -12.19 5.91
C LEU A 79 -39.95 -12.53 7.32
N PRO A 80 -40.43 -13.76 7.57
CA PRO A 80 -40.77 -14.19 8.92
C PRO A 80 -39.50 -14.31 9.79
N PRO A 81 -39.61 -14.10 11.12
CA PRO A 81 -38.50 -14.29 12.06
C PRO A 81 -37.82 -15.66 11.89
N VAL A 82 -36.51 -15.75 12.13
CA VAL A 82 -35.69 -16.96 11.89
C VAL A 82 -36.23 -18.20 12.62
N GLU A 83 -36.81 -18.01 13.81
CA GLU A 83 -37.45 -19.08 14.57
C GLU A 83 -38.76 -19.55 13.91
N MET A 84 -39.52 -18.61 13.34
CA MET A 84 -40.78 -18.85 12.66
C MET A 84 -40.59 -19.45 11.26
N SER A 85 -39.44 -19.19 10.60
CA SER A 85 -39.12 -19.78 9.30
C SER A 85 -38.76 -21.27 9.40
N LYS A 86 -38.05 -21.68 10.46
CA LYS A 86 -37.82 -23.09 10.81
C LYS A 86 -39.13 -23.80 11.13
N ASP A 87 -39.99 -23.15 11.93
CA ASP A 87 -41.31 -23.71 12.28
C ASP A 87 -42.24 -23.81 11.07
N LEU A 88 -42.27 -22.81 10.18
CA LEU A 88 -43.06 -22.86 8.93
C LEU A 88 -42.57 -23.93 7.95
N TRP A 89 -41.27 -24.15 7.86
CA TRP A 89 -40.71 -25.20 7.02
C TRP A 89 -41.06 -26.60 7.54
N GLN A 90 -40.96 -26.81 8.85
CA GLN A 90 -41.25 -28.10 9.48
C GLN A 90 -42.74 -28.40 9.61
N SER A 91 -43.56 -27.39 9.95
CA SER A 91 -45.00 -27.56 10.22
C SER A 91 -45.90 -27.36 8.99
N PHE A 92 -45.47 -26.58 7.99
CA PHE A 92 -46.35 -26.17 6.89
C PHE A 92 -45.94 -26.71 5.51
N ILE A 93 -44.63 -26.78 5.23
CA ILE A 93 -44.14 -27.16 3.89
C ILE A 93 -43.99 -28.67 3.76
N LEU A 94 -43.34 -29.34 4.73
CA LEU A 94 -43.13 -30.78 4.70
C LEU A 94 -44.43 -31.62 4.69
N PRO A 95 -45.50 -31.27 5.43
CA PRO A 95 -46.75 -32.03 5.41
C PRO A 95 -47.60 -31.80 4.14
N ARG A 96 -47.37 -30.70 3.40
CA ARG A 96 -48.15 -30.31 2.21
C ARG A 96 -47.57 -30.81 0.89
N LEU A 97 -46.46 -31.55 0.93
CA LEU A 97 -45.90 -32.27 -0.22
C LEU A 97 -46.60 -33.63 -0.47
N GLN A 98 -47.70 -33.93 0.21
CA GLN A 98 -48.61 -35.00 -0.23
C GLN A 98 -49.48 -34.48 -1.39
N PRO A 99 -49.65 -35.27 -2.47
CA PRO A 99 -50.38 -34.83 -3.66
C PRO A 99 -51.87 -34.74 -3.34
N GLN A 100 -52.35 -33.54 -2.99
CA GLN A 100 -53.77 -33.23 -3.03
C GLN A 100 -54.17 -32.94 -4.49
N GLN A 101 -55.17 -33.66 -4.98
CA GLN A 101 -55.83 -33.37 -6.25
C GLN A 101 -56.51 -32.00 -6.16
N VAL A 102 -55.90 -30.98 -6.76
CA VAL A 102 -56.45 -29.62 -6.78
C VAL A 102 -57.42 -29.47 -7.95
N SER A 103 -58.67 -29.17 -7.61
CA SER A 103 -59.71 -28.75 -8.55
C SER A 103 -59.31 -27.46 -9.28
N ILE A 104 -59.53 -27.45 -10.60
CA ILE A 104 -59.22 -26.35 -11.53
C ILE A 104 -59.90 -25.05 -11.07
N ARG A 105 -59.14 -24.13 -10.49
CA ARG A 105 -59.58 -22.75 -10.18
C ARG A 105 -58.58 -21.76 -10.79
N SER A 106 -59.10 -20.98 -11.73
CA SER A 106 -58.52 -19.80 -12.41
C SER A 106 -56.99 -19.73 -12.57
N TYR A 107 -56.52 -19.98 -13.79
CA TYR A 107 -55.15 -19.79 -14.29
C TYR A 107 -54.52 -18.40 -14.07
N ARG A 108 -55.28 -17.40 -13.59
CA ARG A 108 -54.75 -16.06 -13.28
C ARG A 108 -53.76 -16.08 -12.12
N GLY A 109 -54.03 -16.85 -11.06
CA GLY A 109 -53.10 -16.95 -9.92
C GLY A 109 -51.79 -17.63 -10.32
N ILE A 110 -51.87 -18.69 -11.12
CA ILE A 110 -50.70 -19.39 -11.66
C ILE A 110 -49.91 -18.44 -12.56
N ALA A 111 -50.55 -17.71 -13.48
CA ALA A 111 -49.83 -16.76 -14.36
C ALA A 111 -49.06 -15.69 -13.58
N TRP A 112 -49.62 -15.15 -12.49
CA TRP A 112 -48.92 -14.21 -11.63
C TRP A 112 -47.77 -14.86 -10.86
N VAL A 113 -47.95 -16.07 -10.34
CA VAL A 113 -46.88 -16.82 -9.67
C VAL A 113 -45.77 -17.17 -10.65
N THR A 114 -46.09 -17.58 -11.88
CA THR A 114 -45.10 -17.89 -12.92
C THR A 114 -44.41 -16.62 -13.41
N ALA A 115 -45.11 -15.49 -13.53
CA ALA A 115 -44.52 -14.21 -13.90
C ALA A 115 -43.59 -13.68 -12.80
N VAL A 116 -43.98 -13.80 -11.53
CA VAL A 116 -43.13 -13.45 -10.38
C VAL A 116 -41.95 -14.42 -10.27
N ALA A 117 -42.16 -15.72 -10.48
CA ALA A 117 -41.08 -16.70 -10.49
C ALA A 117 -40.13 -16.48 -11.67
N MET A 118 -40.64 -16.16 -12.86
CA MET A 118 -39.81 -15.75 -13.99
C MET A 118 -39.09 -14.45 -13.68
N LEU A 119 -39.74 -13.46 -13.06
CA LEU A 119 -39.10 -12.21 -12.66
C LEU A 119 -37.96 -12.50 -11.66
N ILE A 120 -38.19 -13.31 -10.63
CA ILE A 120 -37.18 -13.72 -9.64
C ILE A 120 -36.05 -14.49 -10.33
N VAL A 121 -36.35 -15.43 -11.22
CA VAL A 121 -35.34 -16.19 -11.97
C VAL A 121 -34.56 -15.28 -12.91
N THR A 122 -35.24 -14.34 -13.58
CA THR A 122 -34.59 -13.37 -14.48
C THR A 122 -33.74 -12.40 -13.69
N VAL A 123 -34.21 -11.91 -12.52
CA VAL A 123 -33.45 -11.09 -11.58
C VAL A 123 -32.30 -11.87 -10.95
N ARG A 124 -32.41 -13.18 -10.77
CA ARG A 124 -31.33 -14.03 -10.23
C ARG A 124 -30.27 -14.40 -11.28
N ILE A 125 -30.67 -14.53 -12.54
CA ILE A 125 -29.76 -14.81 -13.67
C ILE A 125 -29.16 -13.50 -14.24
N SER A 126 -29.89 -12.38 -14.12
CA SER A 126 -29.52 -11.04 -14.57
C SER A 126 -28.15 -10.57 -14.07
N PRO A 127 -27.74 -10.80 -12.80
CA PRO A 127 -26.44 -10.38 -12.32
C PRO A 127 -25.29 -10.92 -13.17
N VAL A 128 -25.39 -12.15 -13.68
CA VAL A 128 -24.37 -12.75 -14.56
C VAL A 128 -24.31 -12.05 -15.94
N LEU A 129 -25.39 -11.40 -16.36
CA LEU A 129 -25.48 -10.68 -17.63
C LEU A 129 -25.08 -9.19 -17.53
N PHE A 130 -25.16 -8.60 -16.34
CA PHE A 130 -24.82 -7.19 -16.11
C PHE A 130 -23.53 -6.96 -15.29
N PHE A 131 -23.10 -7.97 -14.54
CA PHE A 131 -21.89 -7.94 -13.73
C PHE A 131 -21.01 -9.11 -14.19
N ALA A 132 -20.11 -8.81 -15.14
CA ALA A 132 -19.00 -9.73 -15.38
C ALA A 132 -18.20 -9.83 -14.07
N PRO A 133 -17.85 -11.04 -13.59
CA PRO A 133 -16.92 -11.16 -12.48
C PRO A 133 -15.65 -10.39 -12.84
N PRO A 134 -15.05 -9.64 -11.90
CA PRO A 134 -13.86 -8.85 -12.19
C PRO A 134 -12.76 -9.78 -12.71
N THR A 135 -12.46 -9.70 -14.00
CA THR A 135 -11.32 -10.40 -14.56
C THR A 135 -10.08 -9.58 -14.22
N LYS A 136 -9.46 -9.84 -13.06
CA LYS A 136 -8.12 -9.35 -12.77
C LYS A 136 -7.17 -10.04 -13.75
N ALA A 137 -6.57 -9.28 -14.65
CA ALA A 137 -5.44 -9.78 -15.43
C ALA A 137 -4.30 -10.02 -14.44
N GLU A 138 -3.90 -11.27 -14.26
CA GLU A 138 -2.82 -11.62 -13.36
C GLU A 138 -1.51 -11.08 -13.94
N SER A 139 -0.96 -10.03 -13.33
CA SER A 139 0.32 -9.46 -13.73
C SER A 139 1.43 -10.40 -13.25
N ALA A 140 2.31 -10.85 -14.13
CA ALA A 140 3.44 -11.67 -13.75
C ALA A 140 4.50 -10.81 -13.04
N VAL A 141 5.30 -11.39 -12.15
CA VAL A 141 6.53 -10.74 -11.67
C VAL A 141 7.54 -10.79 -12.81
N THR A 142 8.04 -9.65 -13.27
CA THR A 142 8.93 -9.59 -14.43
C THR A 142 10.31 -9.02 -14.11
N LEU A 143 11.32 -9.54 -14.79
CA LEU A 143 12.68 -9.03 -14.79
C LEU A 143 12.88 -8.13 -16.01
N LEU A 144 13.34 -6.91 -15.76
CA LEU A 144 13.71 -5.91 -16.75
C LEU A 144 15.22 -5.61 -16.65
N PRO A 145 16.04 -6.12 -17.57
CA PRO A 145 17.42 -5.70 -17.71
C PRO A 145 17.46 -4.22 -18.10
N THR A 146 18.00 -3.35 -17.25
CA THR A 146 18.02 -1.90 -17.50
C THR A 146 19.32 -1.44 -18.15
N ARG A 147 20.45 -2.03 -17.77
CA ARG A 147 21.77 -1.74 -18.34
C ARG A 147 22.65 -2.98 -18.26
N GLY A 148 23.41 -3.28 -19.31
CA GLY A 148 24.38 -4.39 -19.32
C GLY A 148 23.75 -5.79 -19.36
N GLU A 149 24.55 -6.81 -19.06
CA GLU A 149 24.14 -8.22 -19.11
C GLU A 149 23.66 -8.71 -17.74
N VAL A 150 22.42 -9.19 -17.67
CA VAL A 150 21.85 -9.83 -16.46
C VAL A 150 21.83 -11.32 -16.69
N MET A 151 22.25 -12.12 -15.71
CA MET A 151 22.32 -13.56 -15.81
C MET A 151 21.27 -14.21 -14.92
N ILE A 152 20.61 -15.26 -15.41
CA ILE A 152 19.71 -16.12 -14.64
C ILE A 152 20.30 -17.53 -14.56
N LEU A 153 20.18 -18.16 -13.39
CA LEU A 153 20.55 -19.56 -13.22
C LEU A 153 19.39 -20.47 -13.63
N LEU A 154 19.58 -21.26 -14.68
CA LEU A 154 18.61 -22.26 -15.14
C LEU A 154 19.26 -23.65 -15.08
N GLY A 155 18.85 -24.45 -14.10
CA GLY A 155 19.56 -25.68 -13.74
C GLY A 155 20.90 -25.33 -13.09
N ASP A 156 22.00 -25.65 -13.76
CA ASP A 156 23.38 -25.37 -13.28
C ASP A 156 24.14 -24.42 -14.22
N LEU A 157 23.45 -23.74 -15.15
CA LEU A 157 24.05 -22.88 -16.15
C LEU A 157 23.50 -21.46 -16.05
N TRP A 158 24.42 -20.49 -16.00
CA TRP A 158 24.11 -19.07 -16.11
C TRP A 158 23.80 -18.71 -17.55
N GLN A 159 22.60 -18.19 -17.81
CA GLN A 159 22.18 -17.73 -19.12
C GLN A 159 21.94 -16.21 -19.12
N PRO A 160 22.40 -15.48 -20.15
CA PRO A 160 22.14 -14.05 -20.26
C PRO A 160 20.67 -13.79 -20.59
N VAL A 161 20.11 -12.76 -19.97
CA VAL A 161 18.76 -12.26 -20.18
C VAL A 161 18.85 -10.88 -20.81
N SER A 162 18.36 -10.76 -22.04
CA SER A 162 18.36 -9.51 -22.80
C SER A 162 16.96 -8.89 -22.95
N GLU A 163 15.91 -9.66 -22.68
CA GLU A 163 14.51 -9.25 -22.81
C GLU A 163 13.77 -9.42 -21.49
N GLU A 164 12.55 -8.88 -21.43
CA GLU A 164 11.68 -9.06 -20.28
C GLU A 164 11.31 -10.55 -20.11
N ILE A 165 11.50 -11.07 -18.89
CA ILE A 165 11.20 -12.47 -18.55
C ILE A 165 10.32 -12.53 -17.30
N ALA A 166 9.31 -13.39 -17.32
CA ALA A 166 8.52 -13.72 -16.14
C ALA A 166 9.33 -14.61 -15.19
N LEU A 167 9.41 -14.19 -13.93
CA LEU A 167 10.17 -14.86 -12.88
C LEU A 167 9.33 -15.90 -12.15
N THR A 168 10.00 -16.93 -11.64
CA THR A 168 9.41 -17.95 -10.77
C THR A 168 10.19 -18.05 -9.46
N PRO A 169 9.53 -18.48 -8.35
CA PRO A 169 10.22 -18.78 -7.10
C PRO A 169 11.39 -19.76 -7.30
N GLY A 170 12.47 -19.56 -6.54
CA GLY A 170 13.71 -20.35 -6.59
C GLY A 170 14.72 -19.91 -7.65
N MET A 171 14.39 -18.96 -8.53
CA MET A 171 15.35 -18.44 -9.51
C MET A 171 16.45 -17.61 -8.85
N GLN A 172 17.70 -17.84 -9.26
CA GLN A 172 18.85 -17.03 -8.85
C GLN A 172 19.22 -16.07 -9.99
N LEU A 173 19.40 -14.80 -9.62
CA LEU A 173 19.71 -13.71 -10.54
C LEU A 173 21.05 -13.10 -10.17
N LYS A 174 21.84 -12.74 -11.19
CA LYS A 174 23.14 -12.10 -11.03
C LYS A 174 23.31 -10.96 -12.01
N THR A 175 23.65 -9.79 -11.49
CA THR A 175 24.19 -8.68 -12.27
C THR A 175 25.72 -8.74 -12.26
N LEU A 176 26.33 -8.44 -13.41
CA LEU A 176 27.78 -8.28 -13.55
C LEU A 176 28.11 -6.79 -13.42
N ASP A 177 28.58 -6.15 -14.48
CA ASP A 177 28.69 -4.69 -14.57
C ASP A 177 27.34 -3.99 -14.89
N SER A 178 26.23 -4.68 -14.63
CA SER A 178 24.88 -4.38 -15.10
C SER A 178 23.94 -3.94 -13.97
N GLU A 179 22.78 -3.40 -14.37
CA GLU A 179 21.67 -3.04 -13.48
C GLU A 179 20.39 -3.74 -13.97
N ALA A 180 19.62 -4.29 -13.04
CA ALA A 180 18.35 -4.97 -13.32
C ALA A 180 17.23 -4.42 -12.44
N SER A 181 16.00 -4.45 -12.93
CA SER A 181 14.81 -4.11 -12.14
C SER A 181 13.82 -5.28 -12.17
N ILE A 182 13.24 -5.60 -11.03
CA ILE A 182 12.24 -6.64 -10.86
C ILE A 182 10.96 -5.93 -10.44
N LEU A 183 9.93 -6.05 -11.27
CA LEU A 183 8.61 -5.47 -11.00
C LEU A 183 7.75 -6.50 -10.29
N LEU A 184 7.38 -6.22 -9.03
CA LEU A 184 6.51 -7.07 -8.23
C LEU A 184 5.05 -6.65 -8.42
N ARG A 185 4.53 -6.76 -9.66
CA ARG A 185 3.14 -6.35 -9.97
C ARG A 185 2.91 -4.87 -9.58
N ASP A 186 1.94 -4.60 -8.70
CA ASP A 186 1.65 -3.27 -8.15
C ASP A 186 2.27 -3.07 -6.75
N GLU A 187 2.97 -4.07 -6.22
CA GLU A 187 3.41 -4.14 -4.83
C GLU A 187 4.73 -3.41 -4.57
N GLY A 188 5.55 -3.25 -5.61
CA GLY A 188 6.84 -2.60 -5.50
C GLY A 188 7.86 -3.01 -6.54
N VAL A 189 9.09 -2.54 -6.35
CA VAL A 189 10.20 -2.76 -7.27
C VAL A 189 11.45 -3.12 -6.49
N ILE A 190 12.20 -4.10 -7.01
CA ILE A 190 13.56 -4.39 -6.54
C ILE A 190 14.52 -4.03 -7.67
N ARG A 191 15.49 -3.17 -7.42
CA ARG A 191 16.52 -2.82 -8.41
C ARG A 191 17.87 -3.31 -7.93
N MET A 192 18.53 -4.11 -8.75
CA MET A 192 19.84 -4.67 -8.50
C MET A 192 20.89 -3.74 -9.10
N ASP A 193 21.87 -3.36 -8.29
CA ASP A 193 23.08 -2.66 -8.75
C ASP A 193 24.07 -3.68 -9.35
N ARG A 194 25.25 -3.23 -9.74
CA ARG A 194 26.36 -4.04 -10.23
C ARG A 194 26.80 -5.08 -9.19
N ASP A 195 27.32 -6.20 -9.68
CA ASP A 195 27.86 -7.31 -8.90
C ASP A 195 26.92 -7.82 -7.81
N THR A 196 25.61 -7.81 -8.09
CA THR A 196 24.56 -8.19 -7.14
C THR A 196 24.01 -9.57 -7.45
N VAL A 197 23.90 -10.39 -6.41
CA VAL A 197 23.36 -11.76 -6.50
C VAL A 197 22.18 -11.89 -5.54
N ILE A 198 21.03 -12.29 -6.09
CA ILE A 198 19.83 -12.55 -5.31
C ILE A 198 19.22 -13.90 -5.66
N VAL A 199 18.50 -14.48 -4.71
CA VAL A 199 17.65 -15.66 -4.90
C VAL A 199 16.21 -15.24 -4.63
N LEU A 200 15.30 -15.53 -5.56
CA LEU A 200 13.87 -15.28 -5.36
C LEU A 200 13.28 -16.42 -4.53
N ASN A 201 12.62 -16.10 -3.44
CA ASN A 201 12.06 -17.09 -2.53
C ASN A 201 10.55 -17.20 -2.71
N ASP A 202 9.84 -16.08 -2.64
CA ASP A 202 8.39 -16.03 -2.71
C ASP A 202 7.90 -14.83 -3.54
N LEU A 203 7.12 -15.14 -4.56
CA LEU A 203 6.55 -14.21 -5.54
C LEU A 203 5.01 -14.23 -5.53
N THR A 204 4.40 -14.84 -4.50
CA THR A 204 2.95 -14.82 -4.30
C THR A 204 2.44 -13.40 -4.02
N GLU A 205 1.16 -13.18 -4.31
CA GLU A 205 0.48 -11.90 -4.08
C GLU A 205 0.30 -11.67 -2.57
N ARG A 206 0.65 -10.48 -2.10
CA ARG A 206 0.78 -10.15 -0.67
C ARG A 206 -0.51 -9.60 -0.06
N MET A 207 -1.65 -10.19 -0.41
CA MET A 207 -2.98 -9.76 0.05
C MET A 207 -3.39 -10.35 1.39
N GLU A 208 -2.59 -11.28 1.94
CA GLU A 208 -2.89 -11.91 3.22
C GLU A 208 -2.18 -11.18 4.38
N PRO A 209 -2.89 -10.92 5.50
CA PRO A 209 -2.25 -10.49 6.74
C PRO A 209 -1.45 -11.68 7.30
N ALA A 210 -0.14 -11.69 7.07
CA ALA A 210 0.70 -12.82 7.43
C ALA A 210 1.54 -12.54 8.69
N PRO A 211 1.42 -13.34 9.76
CA PRO A 211 2.33 -13.29 10.90
C PRO A 211 3.70 -13.95 10.61
N GLU A 212 3.83 -14.68 9.49
CA GLU A 212 5.07 -15.37 9.13
C GLU A 212 5.96 -14.50 8.24
N ILE A 213 7.21 -14.33 8.67
CA ILE A 213 8.26 -13.65 7.92
C ILE A 213 8.72 -14.58 6.79
N LEU A 214 7.99 -14.53 5.69
CA LEU A 214 8.33 -15.22 4.46
C LEU A 214 9.14 -14.26 3.57
N PRO A 215 10.43 -14.54 3.32
CA PRO A 215 11.26 -13.65 2.52
C PRO A 215 10.80 -13.66 1.07
N THR A 216 10.77 -12.48 0.45
CA THR A 216 10.56 -12.30 -1.00
C THR A 216 11.79 -12.72 -1.78
N LEU A 217 12.96 -12.29 -1.30
CA LEU A 217 14.26 -12.64 -1.86
C LEU A 217 15.31 -12.80 -0.78
N THR A 218 16.40 -13.46 -1.11
CA THR A 218 17.64 -13.48 -0.33
C THR A 218 18.68 -12.66 -1.07
N LEU A 219 19.28 -11.68 -0.40
CA LEU A 219 20.41 -10.93 -0.96
C LEU A 219 21.71 -11.59 -0.49
N GLU A 220 22.42 -12.24 -1.42
CA GLU A 220 23.66 -12.96 -1.11
C GLU A 220 24.88 -12.05 -1.15
N GLN A 221 24.91 -11.12 -2.12
CA GLN A 221 26.01 -10.20 -2.35
C GLN A 221 25.53 -8.96 -3.12
N GLY A 222 26.17 -7.81 -2.92
CA GLY A 222 26.03 -6.63 -3.75
C GLY A 222 25.10 -5.58 -3.14
N ARG A 223 24.43 -4.78 -3.98
CA ARG A 223 23.55 -3.69 -3.54
C ARG A 223 22.20 -3.81 -4.23
N ALA A 224 21.13 -3.74 -3.46
CA ALA A 224 19.77 -3.74 -3.95
C ALA A 224 19.00 -2.54 -3.40
N TRP A 225 18.19 -1.92 -4.26
CA TRP A 225 17.20 -0.93 -3.88
C TRP A 225 15.82 -1.57 -3.85
N ILE A 226 15.05 -1.33 -2.79
CA ILE A 226 13.71 -1.90 -2.62
C ILE A 226 12.74 -0.75 -2.42
N GLN A 227 11.74 -0.70 -3.28
CA GLN A 227 10.57 0.16 -3.12
C GLN A 227 9.38 -0.73 -2.76
N GLY A 228 8.83 -0.56 -1.56
CA GLY A 228 7.53 -1.14 -1.17
C GLY A 228 6.40 -0.16 -1.45
N LEU A 229 5.28 -0.66 -1.96
CA LEU A 229 4.03 0.09 -2.16
C LEU A 229 2.86 -0.54 -1.39
N ILE A 230 3.12 -1.55 -0.55
CA ILE A 230 2.11 -2.25 0.26
C ILE A 230 2.04 -1.61 1.66
N PRO A 231 0.84 -1.37 2.22
CA PRO A 231 0.65 -0.82 3.56
C PRO A 231 1.22 -1.73 4.65
N GLY A 232 1.52 -1.15 5.83
CA GLY A 232 2.08 -1.88 6.97
C GLY A 232 1.18 -2.96 7.59
N THR A 233 -0.12 -2.96 7.28
CA THR A 233 -1.09 -3.98 7.72
C THR A 233 -0.97 -5.30 6.96
N LEU A 234 -0.30 -5.26 5.80
CA LEU A 234 -0.08 -6.40 4.93
C LEU A 234 1.40 -6.81 4.94
N ARG A 235 1.66 -8.02 4.44
CA ARG A 235 3.01 -8.55 4.34
C ARG A 235 3.86 -7.69 3.40
N GLY A 236 4.90 -7.05 3.95
CA GLY A 236 5.83 -6.22 3.18
C GLY A 236 6.81 -7.02 2.31
N ILE A 237 7.60 -6.30 1.50
CA ILE A 237 8.70 -6.89 0.74
C ILE A 237 9.82 -7.21 1.72
N THR A 238 10.07 -8.50 1.92
CA THR A 238 11.05 -8.96 2.91
C THR A 238 12.31 -9.49 2.23
N VAL A 239 13.47 -8.98 2.63
CA VAL A 239 14.78 -9.43 2.17
C VAL A 239 15.47 -10.23 3.26
N ALA A 240 15.75 -11.50 2.97
CA ALA A 240 16.57 -12.35 3.82
C ALA A 240 18.06 -12.04 3.64
N LEU A 241 18.77 -11.95 4.75
CA LEU A 241 20.20 -11.68 4.88
C LEU A 241 20.79 -12.70 5.88
N SER A 242 22.11 -12.85 5.94
CA SER A 242 22.70 -13.72 6.98
C SER A 242 22.52 -13.17 8.39
N GLU A 243 22.39 -11.86 8.51
CA GLU A 243 22.21 -11.16 9.77
C GLU A 243 20.74 -11.13 10.23
N GLY A 244 19.77 -11.32 9.32
CA GLY A 244 18.36 -11.19 9.66
C GLY A 244 17.45 -10.91 8.47
N HIS A 245 16.33 -10.25 8.72
CA HIS A 245 15.33 -9.92 7.71
C HIS A 245 15.07 -8.42 7.69
N VAL A 246 15.02 -7.82 6.50
CA VAL A 246 14.58 -6.43 6.32
C VAL A 246 13.25 -6.43 5.59
N THR A 247 12.22 -5.88 6.21
CA THR A 247 10.87 -5.78 5.66
C THR A 247 10.57 -4.32 5.33
N VAL A 248 10.07 -4.09 4.12
CA VAL A 248 9.75 -2.75 3.60
C VAL A 248 8.26 -2.66 3.26
N ASN A 249 7.58 -1.70 3.89
CA ASN A 249 6.18 -1.35 3.65
C ASN A 249 6.12 0.15 3.31
N GLU A 250 5.53 0.49 2.16
CA GLU A 250 5.45 1.85 1.59
C GLU A 250 6.76 2.69 1.56
N GLY A 251 7.94 2.07 1.74
CA GLY A 251 9.23 2.74 1.86
C GLY A 251 10.22 2.48 0.73
N SER A 252 11.31 3.23 0.73
CA SER A 252 12.43 3.09 -0.21
C SER A 252 13.74 2.87 0.55
N VAL A 253 14.39 1.74 0.29
CA VAL A 253 15.54 1.26 1.09
C VAL A 253 16.67 0.80 0.17
N SER A 254 17.89 1.20 0.48
CA SER A 254 19.11 0.61 -0.09
C SER A 254 19.69 -0.39 0.88
N ILE A 255 19.85 -1.63 0.43
CA ILE A 255 20.53 -2.69 1.18
C ILE A 255 21.83 -3.02 0.47
N THR A 256 22.96 -2.83 1.14
CA THR A 256 24.29 -3.16 0.64
C THR A 256 24.90 -4.26 1.49
N ARG A 257 25.28 -5.35 0.84
CA ARG A 257 25.90 -6.52 1.44
C ARG A 257 27.29 -6.73 0.84
N SER A 258 28.30 -6.39 1.64
CA SER A 258 29.72 -6.67 1.38
C SER A 258 30.31 -7.41 2.59
N ASP A 259 31.44 -6.95 3.14
CA ASP A 259 31.99 -7.44 4.41
C ASP A 259 31.14 -6.99 5.62
N LEU A 260 30.40 -5.90 5.43
CA LEU A 260 29.43 -5.35 6.36
C LEU A 260 28.08 -5.20 5.66
N LEU A 261 27.00 -5.39 6.41
CA LEU A 261 25.64 -5.11 5.97
C LEU A 261 25.32 -3.65 6.30
N THR A 262 24.96 -2.87 5.29
CA THR A 262 24.41 -1.52 5.46
C THR A 262 22.97 -1.50 4.95
N VAL A 263 22.05 -0.99 5.76
CA VAL A 263 20.67 -0.72 5.35
C VAL A 263 20.43 0.78 5.54
N GLU A 264 19.96 1.43 4.49
CA GLU A 264 19.73 2.88 4.43
C GLU A 264 18.30 3.14 3.99
N VAL A 265 17.54 3.90 4.78
CA VAL A 265 16.15 4.23 4.47
C VAL A 265 16.09 5.65 3.92
N PHE A 266 15.63 5.79 2.68
CA PHE A 266 15.53 7.08 2.00
C PHE A 266 14.09 7.62 1.98
N ASN A 267 13.10 6.74 2.09
CA ASN A 267 11.69 7.11 2.15
C ASN A 267 10.93 6.21 3.12
N ARG A 268 10.05 6.82 3.92
CA ARG A 268 9.23 6.22 4.95
C ARG A 268 9.99 5.41 5.99
N SER A 269 9.75 4.11 6.10
CA SER A 269 10.36 3.27 7.11
C SER A 269 10.65 1.85 6.59
N ALA A 270 11.53 1.18 7.31
CA ALA A 270 11.86 -0.22 7.13
C ALA A 270 11.99 -0.89 8.50
N VAL A 271 11.66 -2.17 8.57
CA VAL A 271 11.77 -2.95 9.80
C VAL A 271 12.88 -3.97 9.62
N LEU A 272 13.88 -3.93 10.50
CA LEU A 272 14.94 -4.92 10.58
C LEU A 272 14.65 -5.87 11.74
N LEU A 273 14.53 -7.16 11.45
CA LEU A 273 14.53 -8.22 12.46
C LEU A 273 15.93 -8.84 12.55
N HIS A 274 16.61 -8.64 13.67
CA HIS A 274 17.94 -9.20 13.97
C HIS A 274 17.92 -9.90 15.34
N GLU A 275 18.30 -11.19 15.40
CA GLU A 275 18.33 -11.97 16.65
C GLU A 275 17.03 -11.87 17.49
N ALA A 276 15.87 -11.92 16.82
CA ALA A 276 14.53 -11.74 17.40
C ALA A 276 14.23 -10.34 17.99
N HIS A 277 15.11 -9.36 17.77
CA HIS A 277 14.88 -7.96 18.08
C HIS A 277 14.46 -7.23 16.82
N GLU A 278 13.30 -6.58 16.89
CA GLU A 278 12.79 -5.71 15.84
C GLU A 278 13.35 -4.30 16.04
N THR A 279 13.96 -3.75 15.00
CA THR A 279 14.46 -2.38 14.95
C THR A 279 13.79 -1.67 13.79
N ARG A 280 13.01 -0.64 14.10
CA ARG A 280 12.44 0.24 13.08
C ARG A 280 13.49 1.26 12.66
N LEU A 281 13.57 1.48 11.35
CA LEU A 281 14.42 2.49 10.72
C LEU A 281 13.50 3.46 9.99
N VAL A 282 13.71 4.75 10.15
CA VAL A 282 12.94 5.80 9.47
C VAL A 282 13.78 6.50 8.40
N ALA A 283 13.14 7.30 7.55
CA ALA A 283 13.80 8.02 6.49
C ALA A 283 14.94 8.89 7.05
N GLY A 284 16.15 8.72 6.50
CA GLY A 284 17.36 9.35 7.02
C GLY A 284 18.18 8.44 7.94
N ASP A 285 17.71 7.24 8.29
CA ASP A 285 18.49 6.30 9.09
C ASP A 285 19.36 5.37 8.23
N ARG A 286 20.55 5.13 8.74
CA ARG A 286 21.48 4.10 8.29
C ARG A 286 21.81 3.19 9.47
N ILE A 287 21.63 1.89 9.29
CA ILE A 287 22.12 0.87 10.22
C ILE A 287 23.28 0.10 9.58
N GLN A 288 24.31 -0.17 10.37
CA GLN A 288 25.44 -1.02 9.99
C GLN A 288 25.52 -2.22 10.92
N LEU A 289 25.64 -3.40 10.31
CA LEU A 289 25.68 -4.70 10.97
C LEU A 289 26.89 -5.49 10.48
N TRP A 290 27.54 -6.17 11.42
CA TRP A 290 28.54 -7.20 11.14
C TRP A 290 28.37 -8.35 12.13
N SER A 291 28.91 -9.53 11.79
CA SER A 291 28.72 -10.75 12.59
C SER A 291 29.08 -10.56 14.07
N GLY A 292 28.10 -10.78 14.96
CA GLY A 292 28.26 -10.75 16.42
C GLY A 292 28.38 -9.35 17.05
N SER A 293 27.88 -8.31 16.39
CA SER A 293 27.95 -6.92 16.86
C SER A 293 26.59 -6.30 17.16
N VAL A 294 26.60 -5.27 18.00
CA VAL A 294 25.39 -4.47 18.28
C VAL A 294 25.11 -3.58 17.07
N PRO A 295 23.85 -3.51 16.58
CA PRO A 295 23.45 -2.61 15.50
C PRO A 295 23.82 -1.17 15.82
N LEU A 296 24.47 -0.49 14.87
CA LEU A 296 24.78 0.93 14.99
C LEU A 296 23.92 1.75 14.03
N ILE A 297 22.95 2.46 14.61
CA ILE A 297 22.08 3.40 13.89
C ILE A 297 22.74 4.78 13.84
N ARG A 298 22.81 5.37 12.65
CA ARG A 298 23.36 6.71 12.39
C ARG A 298 22.49 7.42 11.36
N HIS A 299 22.51 8.74 11.38
CA HIS A 299 21.89 9.53 10.34
C HIS A 299 22.67 9.44 9.01
N ILE A 300 21.95 9.38 7.91
CA ILE A 300 22.46 9.49 6.55
C ILE A 300 22.94 10.93 6.34
N SER A 301 24.19 11.10 5.94
CA SER A 301 24.72 12.42 5.57
C SER A 301 24.01 12.96 4.33
N SER A 302 23.80 14.28 4.24
CA SER A 302 23.23 14.94 3.06
C SER A 302 23.95 14.57 1.75
N VAL A 303 25.29 14.41 1.79
CA VAL A 303 26.11 13.99 0.64
C VAL A 303 25.70 12.63 0.07
N ALA A 304 25.12 11.73 0.87
CA ALA A 304 24.69 10.43 0.40
C ALA A 304 23.43 10.50 -0.48
N TYR A 305 22.62 11.55 -0.36
CA TYR A 305 21.48 11.81 -1.25
C TYR A 305 21.92 12.28 -2.64
N GLU A 306 23.13 12.85 -2.75
CA GLU A 306 23.73 13.26 -4.03
C GLU A 306 24.34 12.08 -4.80
N ASP A 307 24.44 10.89 -4.19
CA ASP A 307 24.91 9.70 -4.86
C ASP A 307 24.03 9.38 -6.08
N ALA A 308 24.67 9.10 -7.22
CA ALA A 308 23.98 8.94 -8.49
C ALA A 308 23.01 7.73 -8.47
N TRP A 309 23.32 6.68 -7.71
CA TRP A 309 22.42 5.53 -7.55
C TRP A 309 21.22 5.90 -6.68
N VAL A 310 21.42 6.63 -5.59
CA VAL A 310 20.34 7.04 -4.68
C VAL A 310 19.36 8.01 -5.35
N SER A 311 19.88 9.08 -5.95
CA SER A 311 19.07 10.10 -6.63
C SER A 311 18.27 9.50 -7.78
N GLN A 312 18.90 8.71 -8.67
CA GLN A 312 18.21 8.04 -9.77
C GLN A 312 17.09 7.11 -9.30
N ASN A 313 17.31 6.33 -8.23
CA ASN A 313 16.28 5.43 -7.73
C ASN A 313 15.14 6.17 -7.04
N THR A 314 15.43 7.25 -6.31
CA THR A 314 14.41 8.10 -5.69
C THR A 314 13.51 8.75 -6.75
N ASP A 315 14.10 9.26 -7.84
CA ASP A 315 13.35 9.82 -8.97
C ASP A 315 12.51 8.76 -9.66
N ARG A 316 13.09 7.58 -9.92
CA ARG A 316 12.37 6.44 -10.53
C ARG A 316 11.24 5.94 -9.64
N ASP A 317 11.41 5.97 -8.31
CA ASP A 317 10.38 5.59 -7.35
C ASP A 317 9.20 6.54 -7.39
N ALA A 318 9.44 7.84 -7.48
CA ALA A 318 8.39 8.85 -7.59
C ALA A 318 7.58 8.68 -8.88
N VAL A 319 8.24 8.42 -10.01
CA VAL A 319 7.58 8.15 -11.30
C VAL A 319 6.79 6.84 -11.22
N HIS A 320 7.42 5.76 -10.77
CA HIS A 320 6.79 4.46 -10.69
C HIS A 320 5.56 4.47 -9.77
N ARG A 321 5.63 5.15 -8.63
CA ARG A 321 4.49 5.30 -7.72
C ARG A 321 3.31 5.98 -8.41
N LYS A 322 3.55 7.06 -9.16
CA LYS A 322 2.52 7.77 -9.92
C LYS A 322 1.91 6.88 -11.00
N ASP A 323 2.74 6.15 -11.74
CA ASP A 323 2.29 5.21 -12.77
C ASP A 323 1.39 4.12 -12.17
N ILE A 324 1.80 3.53 -11.03
CA ILE A 324 0.98 2.53 -10.32
C ILE A 324 -0.31 3.14 -9.78
N ALA A 325 -0.27 4.32 -9.17
CA ALA A 325 -1.46 5.01 -8.67
C ALA A 325 -2.47 5.28 -9.79
N GLN A 326 -1.99 5.74 -10.95
CA GLN A 326 -2.83 5.95 -12.13
C GLN A 326 -3.41 4.62 -12.64
N LEU A 327 -2.59 3.58 -12.80
CA LEU A 327 -3.06 2.26 -13.23
C LEU A 327 -4.08 1.66 -12.27
N GLN A 328 -3.89 1.81 -10.96
CA GLN A 328 -4.85 1.39 -9.93
C GLN A 328 -6.18 2.14 -10.08
N GLN A 329 -6.13 3.47 -10.27
CA GLN A 329 -7.32 4.28 -10.50
C GLN A 329 -8.06 3.87 -11.78
N GLU A 330 -7.36 3.71 -12.91
CA GLU A 330 -7.94 3.29 -14.19
C GLU A 330 -8.60 1.90 -14.08
N ARG A 331 -7.94 0.95 -13.40
CA ARG A 331 -8.51 -0.39 -13.15
C ARG A 331 -9.76 -0.35 -12.28
N ARG A 332 -9.82 0.54 -11.29
CA ARG A 332 -11.02 0.74 -10.45
C ARG A 332 -12.14 1.41 -11.24
N ALA A 333 -11.84 2.47 -11.97
CA ALA A 333 -12.81 3.16 -12.82
C ALA A 333 -13.42 2.22 -13.88
N ALA A 334 -12.60 1.36 -14.50
CA ALA A 334 -13.07 0.34 -15.43
C ALA A 334 -14.01 -0.71 -14.79
N ARG A 335 -13.92 -0.94 -13.46
CA ARG A 335 -14.78 -1.87 -12.71
C ARG A 335 -16.11 -1.24 -12.24
N ALA A 336 -16.19 0.09 -12.16
CA ALA A 336 -17.34 0.83 -11.62
C ALA A 336 -18.69 0.51 -12.28
N GLY A 337 -18.68 0.20 -13.58
CA GLY A 337 -19.87 -0.06 -14.36
C GLY A 337 -20.80 1.17 -14.45
N ILE A 338 -22.08 1.01 -14.09
CA ILE A 338 -23.05 2.12 -14.14
C ILE A 338 -22.80 3.10 -12.99
N LEU A 339 -22.49 4.34 -13.33
CA LEU A 339 -22.18 5.42 -12.38
C LEU A 339 -23.43 6.09 -11.76
N PRO A 340 -23.28 6.74 -10.58
CA PRO A 340 -24.36 7.50 -9.92
C PRO A 340 -25.02 8.58 -10.78
N THR A 341 -24.27 9.15 -11.73
CA THR A 341 -24.74 10.18 -12.68
C THR A 341 -25.66 9.61 -13.76
N SER A 342 -25.72 8.28 -13.92
CA SER A 342 -26.54 7.61 -14.93
C SER A 342 -28.00 7.45 -14.51
N ARG A 343 -28.92 7.59 -15.47
CA ARG A 343 -30.36 7.34 -15.25
C ARG A 343 -30.67 5.91 -14.82
N LEU A 344 -29.82 4.95 -15.18
CA LEU A 344 -29.99 3.53 -14.84
C LEU A 344 -29.44 3.18 -13.45
N TYR A 345 -28.80 4.14 -12.76
CA TYR A 345 -28.21 3.89 -11.45
C TYR A 345 -29.23 3.43 -10.41
N ALA A 346 -30.42 4.02 -10.41
CA ALA A 346 -31.51 3.60 -9.52
C ALA A 346 -31.90 2.12 -9.72
N VAL A 347 -31.81 1.62 -10.96
CA VAL A 347 -32.07 0.22 -11.28
C VAL A 347 -30.94 -0.68 -10.77
N LYS A 348 -29.67 -0.24 -10.91
CA LYS A 348 -28.50 -0.92 -10.32
C LYS A 348 -28.67 -1.08 -8.80
N ARG A 349 -28.96 0.00 -8.08
CA ARG A 349 -29.17 -0.03 -6.62
C ARG A 349 -30.31 -0.95 -6.19
N ALA A 350 -31.42 -0.96 -6.94
CA ALA A 350 -32.53 -1.86 -6.65
C ALA A 350 -32.16 -3.34 -6.86
N ALA A 351 -31.37 -3.65 -7.89
CA ALA A 351 -30.90 -5.01 -8.16
C ALA A 351 -29.95 -5.51 -7.08
N GLU A 352 -28.99 -4.69 -6.65
CA GLU A 352 -28.04 -5.00 -5.58
C GLU A 352 -28.76 -5.27 -4.25
N ALA A 353 -29.70 -4.41 -3.86
CA ALA A 353 -30.47 -4.59 -2.63
C ALA A 353 -31.28 -5.90 -2.65
N MET A 354 -31.92 -6.22 -3.79
CA MET A 354 -32.63 -7.49 -3.96
C MET A 354 -31.69 -8.70 -3.88
N ASP A 355 -30.47 -8.60 -4.40
CA ASP A 355 -29.50 -9.68 -4.35
C ASP A 355 -29.02 -9.96 -2.92
N VAL A 356 -28.77 -8.92 -2.11
CA VAL A 356 -28.46 -9.08 -0.67
C VAL A 356 -29.64 -9.73 0.07
N ILE A 357 -30.88 -9.24 -0.14
CA ILE A 357 -32.09 -9.75 0.52
C ILE A 357 -32.35 -11.21 0.18
N LEU A 358 -32.14 -11.62 -1.07
CA LEU A 358 -32.34 -12.98 -1.54
C LEU A 358 -31.19 -13.94 -1.19
N THR A 359 -30.11 -13.42 -0.59
CA THR A 359 -28.99 -14.22 -0.10
C THR A 359 -29.29 -14.69 1.33
N PHE A 360 -29.61 -15.99 1.45
CA PHE A 360 -30.03 -16.60 2.73
C PHE A 360 -28.86 -16.97 3.65
N ASP A 361 -27.67 -17.19 3.08
CA ASP A 361 -26.47 -17.51 3.83
C ASP A 361 -25.85 -16.25 4.44
N GLY A 362 -25.56 -16.27 5.74
CA GLY A 362 -25.06 -15.11 6.48
C GLY A 362 -23.70 -14.65 5.98
N ARG A 363 -22.78 -15.59 5.78
CA ARG A 363 -21.43 -15.32 5.25
C ARG A 363 -21.49 -14.74 3.84
N THR A 364 -22.19 -15.41 2.92
CA THR A 364 -22.32 -14.94 1.53
C THR A 364 -22.99 -13.56 1.46
N ARG A 365 -23.90 -13.25 2.40
CA ARG A 365 -24.52 -11.92 2.49
C ARG A 365 -23.49 -10.85 2.86
N VAL A 366 -22.65 -11.11 3.87
CA VAL A 366 -21.55 -10.22 4.26
C VAL A 366 -20.57 -10.04 3.10
N GLU A 367 -20.13 -11.13 2.45
CA GLU A 367 -19.26 -11.07 1.27
C GLU A 367 -19.86 -10.21 0.15
N LYS A 368 -21.17 -10.32 -0.12
CA LYS A 368 -21.85 -9.48 -1.10
C LYS A 368 -21.94 -8.01 -0.69
N GLN A 369 -22.22 -7.73 0.59
CA GLN A 369 -22.27 -6.36 1.09
C GLN A 369 -20.90 -5.70 1.02
N ILE A 370 -19.83 -6.43 1.35
CA ILE A 370 -18.44 -6.01 1.17
C ILE A 370 -18.15 -5.77 -0.32
N ALA A 371 -18.52 -6.69 -1.21
CA ALA A 371 -18.32 -6.53 -2.65
C ALA A 371 -19.04 -5.28 -3.19
N TYR A 372 -20.26 -5.00 -2.71
CA TYR A 372 -20.99 -3.80 -3.09
C TYR A 372 -20.44 -2.52 -2.47
N ALA A 373 -19.79 -2.59 -1.31
CA ALA A 373 -19.00 -1.48 -0.79
C ALA A 373 -17.83 -1.21 -1.74
N GLY A 374 -17.05 -2.24 -2.13
CA GLY A 374 -15.97 -2.11 -3.11
C GLY A 374 -16.43 -1.48 -4.43
N VAL A 375 -17.62 -1.83 -4.93
CA VAL A 375 -18.24 -1.18 -6.10
C VAL A 375 -18.46 0.32 -5.89
N ARG A 376 -18.79 0.80 -4.68
CA ARG A 376 -18.88 2.25 -4.41
C ARG A 376 -17.53 2.93 -4.51
N LEU A 377 -16.48 2.26 -4.08
CA LEU A 377 -15.13 2.78 -4.19
C LEU A 377 -14.67 2.84 -5.65
N ASP A 378 -15.02 1.84 -6.45
CA ASP A 378 -14.81 1.85 -7.90
C ASP A 378 -15.62 2.95 -8.61
N GLU A 379 -16.88 3.18 -8.21
CA GLU A 379 -17.70 4.31 -8.69
C GLU A 379 -17.08 5.67 -8.35
N ALA A 380 -16.53 5.83 -7.14
CA ALA A 380 -15.80 7.03 -6.77
C ALA A 380 -14.57 7.23 -7.67
N ALA A 381 -13.80 6.17 -7.96
CA ALA A 381 -12.64 6.25 -8.85
C ALA A 381 -13.01 6.73 -10.26
N ALA A 382 -14.11 6.21 -10.82
CA ALA A 382 -14.61 6.65 -12.11
C ALA A 382 -15.09 8.11 -12.11
N LEU A 383 -15.74 8.56 -11.04
CA LEU A 383 -16.18 9.95 -10.92
C LEU A 383 -15.01 10.94 -10.79
N ILE A 384 -13.92 10.52 -10.13
CA ILE A 384 -12.67 11.29 -10.07
C ILE A 384 -12.07 11.40 -11.48
N GLU A 385 -12.04 10.32 -12.25
CA GLU A 385 -11.55 10.31 -13.63
C GLU A 385 -12.41 11.21 -14.56
N GLU A 386 -13.74 11.21 -14.38
CA GLU A 386 -14.66 12.11 -15.11
C GLU A 386 -14.59 13.58 -14.66
N GLY A 387 -13.81 13.90 -13.62
CA GLY A 387 -13.68 15.25 -13.05
C GLY A 387 -14.93 15.71 -12.26
N SER A 388 -15.83 14.80 -11.92
CA SER A 388 -17.09 15.09 -11.21
C SER A 388 -16.90 15.08 -9.69
N VAL A 389 -15.99 15.94 -9.19
CA VAL A 389 -15.54 15.94 -7.78
C VAL A 389 -16.69 16.07 -6.77
N GLU A 390 -17.72 16.86 -7.08
CA GLU A 390 -18.89 17.03 -6.20
C GLU A 390 -19.69 15.72 -6.01
N ALA A 391 -19.69 14.83 -7.00
CA ALA A 391 -20.41 13.56 -6.96
C ALA A 391 -19.64 12.44 -6.25
N VAL A 392 -18.34 12.61 -6.02
CA VAL A 392 -17.43 11.59 -5.42
C VAL A 392 -17.78 11.31 -3.96
N GLN A 393 -18.23 12.31 -3.21
CA GLN A 393 -18.45 12.20 -1.77
C GLN A 393 -19.55 11.19 -1.41
N ALA A 394 -20.61 11.10 -2.22
CA ALA A 394 -21.72 10.19 -1.93
C ALA A 394 -21.31 8.71 -1.97
N PRO A 395 -20.65 8.18 -3.02
CA PRO A 395 -20.14 6.82 -3.02
C PRO A 395 -19.12 6.54 -1.91
N LEU A 396 -18.21 7.46 -1.61
CA LEU A 396 -17.23 7.28 -0.53
C LEU A 396 -17.90 7.18 0.85
N GLN A 397 -18.92 8.00 1.10
CA GLN A 397 -19.70 7.91 2.34
C GLN A 397 -20.52 6.61 2.42
N GLU A 398 -21.08 6.14 1.29
CA GLU A 398 -21.77 4.86 1.21
C GLU A 398 -20.82 3.68 1.47
N TYR A 399 -19.59 3.72 0.96
CA TYR A 399 -18.53 2.75 1.26
C TYR A 399 -18.27 2.68 2.77
N ARG A 400 -17.91 3.82 3.38
CA ARG A 400 -17.58 3.93 4.82
C ARG A 400 -18.74 3.43 5.69
N SER A 401 -19.95 3.94 5.45
CA SER A 401 -21.12 3.57 6.25
C SER A 401 -21.52 2.10 6.11
N THR A 402 -21.32 1.49 4.93
CA THR A 402 -21.57 0.06 4.73
C THR A 402 -20.60 -0.78 5.56
N LEU A 403 -19.30 -0.48 5.52
CA LEU A 403 -18.29 -1.23 6.29
C LEU A 403 -18.51 -1.08 7.81
N VAL A 404 -18.79 0.14 8.28
CA VAL A 404 -19.09 0.39 9.70
C VAL A 404 -20.37 -0.32 10.14
N ALA A 405 -21.42 -0.33 9.31
CA ALA A 405 -22.65 -1.05 9.60
C ALA A 405 -22.44 -2.57 9.68
N LEU A 406 -21.59 -3.13 8.82
CA LEU A 406 -21.22 -4.55 8.86
C LEU A 406 -20.43 -4.88 10.12
N ALA A 407 -19.54 -3.99 10.54
CA ALA A 407 -18.76 -4.17 11.76
C ALA A 407 -19.63 -4.18 13.03
N GLY A 408 -20.70 -3.36 13.07
CA GLY A 408 -21.60 -3.25 14.22
C GLY A 408 -22.77 -4.25 14.28
N SER A 409 -23.01 -5.04 13.22
CA SER A 409 -24.21 -5.89 13.09
C SER A 409 -23.94 -7.39 13.08
N SER A 410 -22.68 -7.83 13.13
CA SER A 410 -22.33 -9.24 13.03
C SER A 410 -22.58 -9.99 14.36
N THR A 411 -23.52 -10.94 14.33
CA THR A 411 -23.77 -11.87 15.45
C THR A 411 -22.74 -13.01 15.52
N ASP A 412 -22.01 -13.25 14.42
CA ASP A 412 -20.86 -14.17 14.30
C ASP A 412 -19.58 -13.33 14.18
N GLU A 413 -19.17 -12.72 15.30
CA GLU A 413 -18.18 -11.64 15.35
C GLU A 413 -16.85 -11.98 14.66
N SER A 414 -16.34 -13.21 14.75
CA SER A 414 -14.98 -13.53 14.24
C SER A 414 -14.86 -13.65 12.72
N GLU A 415 -15.84 -14.24 12.04
CA GLU A 415 -15.74 -14.52 10.60
C GLU A 415 -16.06 -13.27 9.76
N ALA A 416 -17.11 -12.53 10.15
CA ALA A 416 -17.45 -11.28 9.50
C ALA A 416 -16.34 -10.22 9.69
N GLN A 417 -15.74 -10.14 10.89
CA GLN A 417 -14.58 -9.27 11.12
C GLN A 417 -13.38 -9.69 10.28
N PHE A 418 -13.09 -10.99 10.16
CA PHE A 418 -12.00 -11.47 9.30
C PHE A 418 -12.20 -11.05 7.84
N LEU A 419 -13.39 -11.30 7.26
CA LEU A 419 -13.70 -10.90 5.89
C LEU A 419 -13.62 -9.37 5.69
N LEU A 420 -14.05 -8.61 6.70
CA LEU A 420 -14.00 -7.16 6.67
C LEU A 420 -12.55 -6.65 6.71
N LYS A 421 -11.72 -7.18 7.62
CA LYS A 421 -10.30 -6.85 7.70
C LYS A 421 -9.56 -7.21 6.42
N GLN A 422 -9.85 -8.39 5.86
CA GLN A 422 -9.29 -8.81 4.59
C GLN A 422 -9.66 -7.82 3.48
N ALA A 423 -10.94 -7.51 3.33
CA ALA A 423 -11.41 -6.63 2.26
C ALA A 423 -10.86 -5.20 2.37
N VAL A 424 -10.80 -4.63 3.58
CA VAL A 424 -10.22 -3.29 3.77
C VAL A 424 -8.71 -3.30 3.54
N SER A 425 -8.02 -4.38 3.89
CA SER A 425 -6.59 -4.53 3.59
C SER A 425 -6.34 -4.62 2.08
N GLU A 426 -7.17 -5.39 1.35
CA GLU A 426 -7.14 -5.46 -0.12
C GLU A 426 -7.40 -4.09 -0.75
N ASP A 427 -8.43 -3.37 -0.28
CA ASP A 427 -8.73 -2.02 -0.74
C ASP A 427 -7.60 -1.03 -0.45
N SER A 428 -6.94 -1.18 0.71
CA SER A 428 -5.79 -0.36 1.09
C SER A 428 -4.59 -0.63 0.19
N ALA A 429 -4.33 -1.89 -0.19
CA ALA A 429 -3.26 -2.23 -1.14
C ALA A 429 -3.53 -1.63 -2.53
N GLU A 430 -4.78 -1.73 -3.00
CA GLU A 430 -5.23 -1.18 -4.28
C GLU A 430 -5.28 0.37 -4.32
N THR A 431 -5.01 1.04 -3.20
CA THR A 431 -4.97 2.52 -3.10
C THR A 431 -3.67 3.07 -2.48
N ALA A 432 -2.75 2.20 -2.06
CA ALA A 432 -1.57 2.59 -1.28
C ALA A 432 -0.59 3.49 -2.05
N ALA A 433 -0.49 3.31 -3.37
CA ALA A 433 0.42 4.10 -4.20
C ALA A 433 -0.01 5.57 -4.33
N ALA A 434 -1.29 5.89 -4.12
CA ALA A 434 -1.79 7.25 -4.21
C ALA A 434 -1.14 8.14 -3.14
N SER A 435 -0.57 9.27 -3.58
CA SER A 435 0.03 10.26 -2.69
C SER A 435 -0.87 11.50 -2.57
N MET A 436 -0.70 12.28 -1.49
CA MET A 436 -1.49 13.50 -1.32
C MET A 436 -1.21 14.47 -2.49
N GLY A 437 -2.27 14.87 -3.19
CA GLY A 437 -2.21 15.65 -4.44
C GLY A 437 -2.62 14.86 -5.69
N ASP A 438 -2.59 13.53 -5.64
CA ASP A 438 -3.14 12.69 -6.70
C ASP A 438 -4.67 12.61 -6.57
N GLY A 439 -5.39 12.57 -7.69
CA GLY A 439 -6.86 12.44 -7.68
C GLY A 439 -7.34 11.21 -6.92
N GLY A 440 -6.60 10.10 -7.00
CA GLY A 440 -6.88 8.85 -6.30
C GLY A 440 -6.69 8.90 -4.77
N TYR A 441 -6.09 9.95 -4.20
CA TYR A 441 -5.85 10.02 -2.75
C TYR A 441 -7.14 10.04 -1.92
N LEU A 442 -8.22 10.61 -2.47
CA LEU A 442 -9.55 10.58 -1.84
C LEU A 442 -10.05 9.14 -1.59
N LEU A 443 -9.65 8.20 -2.45
CA LEU A 443 -9.97 6.78 -2.26
C LEU A 443 -9.18 6.22 -1.07
N LYS A 444 -7.87 6.47 -1.03
CA LYS A 444 -6.98 6.04 0.08
C LYS A 444 -7.47 6.58 1.42
N GLU A 445 -7.82 7.87 1.47
CA GLU A 445 -8.40 8.52 2.65
C GLU A 445 -9.68 7.81 3.10
N ALA A 446 -10.59 7.50 2.17
CA ALA A 446 -11.82 6.79 2.51
C ALA A 446 -11.62 5.36 3.01
N VAL A 447 -10.62 4.64 2.49
CA VAL A 447 -10.24 3.31 2.99
C VAL A 447 -9.66 3.40 4.40
N LEU A 448 -8.73 4.34 4.63
CA LEU A 448 -8.09 4.52 5.94
C LEU A 448 -9.10 4.97 7.01
N GLU A 449 -10.02 5.87 6.68
CA GLU A 449 -11.11 6.26 7.59
C GLU A 449 -12.10 5.12 7.86
N ALA A 450 -12.40 4.29 6.85
CA ALA A 450 -13.25 3.11 7.06
C ALA A 450 -12.54 2.10 7.98
N PHE A 451 -11.24 1.90 7.78
CA PHE A 451 -10.40 1.04 8.62
C PHE A 451 -10.36 1.53 10.08
N SER A 452 -10.17 2.84 10.30
CA SER A 452 -10.13 3.43 11.63
C SER A 452 -11.44 3.29 12.41
N SER A 453 -12.56 3.14 11.69
CA SER A 453 -13.89 2.99 12.26
C SER A 453 -14.24 1.53 12.61
N LEU A 454 -13.36 0.57 12.33
CA LEU A 454 -13.59 -0.86 12.62
C LEU A 454 -13.29 -1.20 14.10
N PRO A 455 -14.10 -2.06 14.73
CA PRO A 455 -13.90 -2.47 16.11
C PRO A 455 -12.62 -3.32 16.26
N GLY A 456 -11.77 -2.94 17.22
CA GLY A 456 -10.52 -3.64 17.52
C GLY A 456 -9.33 -3.26 16.64
N GLU A 457 -9.48 -2.28 15.76
CA GLU A 457 -8.37 -1.59 15.10
C GLU A 457 -8.07 -0.28 15.84
N ASP A 458 -6.79 0.08 15.93
CA ASP A 458 -6.40 1.35 16.51
C ASP A 458 -6.71 2.46 15.50
N ALA A 459 -7.84 3.15 15.71
CA ALA A 459 -8.25 4.29 14.88
C ALA A 459 -7.11 5.32 14.68
N THR A 460 -6.27 5.44 15.70
CA THR A 460 -5.08 6.28 15.74
C THR A 460 -3.99 5.85 14.74
N GLN A 461 -3.90 4.57 14.38
CA GLN A 461 -2.92 4.10 13.39
C GLN A 461 -3.24 4.61 11.98
N ALA A 462 -4.52 4.64 11.61
CA ALA A 462 -4.94 5.19 10.32
C ALA A 462 -4.71 6.70 10.24
N GLU A 463 -4.96 7.44 11.33
CA GLU A 463 -4.66 8.86 11.44
C GLU A 463 -3.16 9.14 11.30
N VAL A 464 -2.31 8.32 11.94
CA VAL A 464 -0.85 8.40 11.79
C VAL A 464 -0.42 8.12 10.36
N SER A 465 -1.02 7.14 9.66
CA SER A 465 -0.72 6.88 8.24
C SER A 465 -1.10 8.06 7.34
N LEU A 466 -2.26 8.68 7.55
CA LEU A 466 -2.67 9.90 6.82
C LEU A 466 -1.72 11.07 7.09
N LEU A 467 -1.30 11.22 8.35
CA LEU A 467 -0.33 12.25 8.75
C LEU A 467 1.02 12.04 8.08
N VAL A 468 1.55 10.82 8.10
CA VAL A 468 2.82 10.47 7.44
C VAL A 468 2.76 10.73 5.94
N ASP A 469 1.65 10.37 5.28
CA ASP A 469 1.44 10.66 3.86
C ASP A 469 1.48 12.17 3.58
N GLY A 470 0.74 12.95 4.36
CA GLY A 470 0.71 14.40 4.20
C GLY A 470 2.05 15.06 4.51
N LEU A 471 2.74 14.65 5.58
CA LEU A 471 4.06 15.15 5.94
C LEU A 471 5.11 14.81 4.87
N SER A 472 5.02 13.62 4.25
CA SER A 472 5.88 13.27 3.13
C SER A 472 5.65 14.20 1.94
N THR A 473 4.40 14.48 1.57
CA THR A 473 4.07 15.42 0.49
C THR A 473 4.51 16.85 0.84
N LEU A 474 4.31 17.27 2.09
CA LEU A 474 4.73 18.58 2.60
C LEU A 474 6.25 18.76 2.52
N ALA A 475 7.03 17.80 3.01
CA ALA A 475 8.48 17.84 2.96
C ALA A 475 9.00 17.90 1.51
N GLN A 476 8.41 17.11 0.60
CA GLN A 476 8.75 17.15 -0.83
C GLN A 476 8.41 18.50 -1.48
N ALA A 477 7.25 19.08 -1.15
CA ALA A 477 6.85 20.40 -1.65
C ALA A 477 7.79 21.51 -1.16
N ALA A 478 8.24 21.42 0.09
CA ALA A 478 9.21 22.33 0.68
C ALA A 478 10.58 22.23 -0.01
N GLU A 479 11.09 21.02 -0.22
CA GLU A 479 12.35 20.79 -0.95
C GLU A 479 12.29 21.28 -2.41
N ALA A 480 11.13 21.17 -3.05
CA ALA A 480 10.90 21.70 -4.39
C ALA A 480 10.74 23.24 -4.43
N GLY A 481 10.66 23.91 -3.27
CA GLY A 481 10.43 25.35 -3.16
C GLY A 481 9.02 25.79 -3.60
N ASN A 482 8.02 24.89 -3.54
CA ASN A 482 6.64 25.19 -3.95
C ASN A 482 5.82 25.74 -2.78
N SER A 483 5.93 27.05 -2.54
CA SER A 483 5.31 27.74 -1.40
C SER A 483 3.79 27.59 -1.29
N VAL A 484 3.08 27.54 -2.42
CA VAL A 484 1.61 27.38 -2.45
C VAL A 484 1.24 25.99 -1.92
N GLN A 485 1.87 24.95 -2.47
CA GLN A 485 1.59 23.57 -2.07
C GLN A 485 2.00 23.30 -0.61
N VAL A 486 3.08 23.93 -0.14
CA VAL A 486 3.49 23.86 1.28
C VAL A 486 2.40 24.43 2.19
N THR A 487 1.88 25.61 1.86
CA THR A 487 0.86 26.28 2.68
C THR A 487 -0.45 25.48 2.70
N ASP A 488 -0.89 24.98 1.55
CA ASP A 488 -2.11 24.17 1.43
C ASP A 488 -1.97 22.84 2.18
N ALA A 489 -0.85 22.14 2.02
CA ALA A 489 -0.60 20.87 2.71
C ALA A 489 -0.47 21.05 4.23
N TRP A 490 0.19 22.12 4.69
CA TRP A 490 0.29 22.42 6.12
C TRP A 490 -1.08 22.65 6.75
N GLY A 491 -1.94 23.43 6.09
CA GLY A 491 -3.31 23.66 6.55
C GLY A 491 -4.15 22.39 6.65
N ALA A 492 -3.99 21.46 5.70
CA ALA A 492 -4.67 20.17 5.70
C ALA A 492 -4.18 19.22 6.81
N LEU A 493 -2.93 19.35 7.24
CA LEU A 493 -2.31 18.48 8.24
C LEU A 493 -2.58 18.89 9.69
N GLN A 494 -2.95 20.15 9.94
CA GLN A 494 -3.22 20.68 11.28
C GLN A 494 -4.13 19.79 12.17
N PRO A 495 -5.25 19.22 11.67
CA PRO A 495 -6.11 18.36 12.48
C PRO A 495 -5.43 17.06 12.96
N TYR A 496 -4.41 16.59 12.23
CA TYR A 496 -3.75 15.32 12.48
C TYR A 496 -2.49 15.45 13.34
N LEU A 497 -1.88 16.64 13.43
CA LEU A 497 -0.67 16.87 14.24
C LEU A 497 -0.89 16.59 15.73
N THR A 498 -2.10 16.84 16.25
CA THR A 498 -2.47 16.51 17.63
C THR A 498 -2.35 15.01 17.96
N ALA A 499 -2.43 14.12 16.96
CA ALA A 499 -2.27 12.69 17.19
C ALA A 499 -0.85 12.30 17.63
N LEU A 500 0.18 13.04 17.19
CA LEU A 500 1.58 12.78 17.57
C LEU A 500 1.85 13.06 19.04
N GLU A 501 1.27 14.13 19.58
CA GLU A 501 1.45 14.51 20.98
C GLU A 501 0.74 13.53 21.93
N LEU A 502 -0.43 13.05 21.51
CA LEU A 502 -1.28 12.19 22.34
C LEU A 502 -0.80 10.73 22.37
N HIS A 503 -0.09 10.28 21.33
CA HIS A 503 0.24 8.88 21.14
C HIS A 503 1.68 8.67 20.64
N PRO A 504 2.72 8.92 21.47
CA PRO A 504 4.11 8.82 21.05
C PRO A 504 4.54 7.39 20.68
N ASP A 505 3.88 6.36 21.23
CA ASP A 505 4.28 4.95 21.07
C ASP A 505 3.71 4.28 19.80
N LEU A 506 2.91 4.98 18.99
CA LEU A 506 2.28 4.38 17.80
C LEU A 506 3.27 4.16 16.66
N ALA A 507 3.03 3.08 15.92
CA ALA A 507 3.76 2.78 14.69
C ALA A 507 3.62 3.94 13.68
N GLY A 508 4.71 4.69 13.46
CA GLY A 508 4.77 5.80 12.49
C GLY A 508 4.99 7.18 13.11
N THR A 509 4.99 7.32 14.44
CA THR A 509 5.30 8.58 15.13
C THR A 509 6.75 9.03 14.92
N GLU A 510 7.70 8.10 15.06
CA GLU A 510 9.12 8.34 14.75
C GLU A 510 9.31 8.78 13.30
N GLU A 511 8.54 8.20 12.38
CA GLU A 511 8.58 8.55 10.97
C GLU A 511 8.01 9.94 10.70
N ALA A 512 6.89 10.28 11.34
CA ALA A 512 6.30 11.61 11.27
C ALA A 512 7.23 12.68 11.88
N GLN A 513 7.91 12.39 12.98
CA GLN A 513 8.92 13.28 13.58
C GLN A 513 10.10 13.49 12.62
N ALA A 514 10.64 12.43 12.03
CA ALA A 514 11.72 12.54 11.04
C ALA A 514 11.30 13.36 9.81
N LEU A 515 10.05 13.23 9.36
CA LEU A 515 9.50 14.03 8.26
C LEU A 515 9.29 15.51 8.66
N LEU A 516 8.88 15.78 9.89
CA LEU A 516 8.77 17.14 10.44
C LEU A 516 10.14 17.81 10.55
N GLU A 517 11.16 17.10 11.04
CA GLU A 517 12.54 17.60 11.05
C GLU A 517 13.05 17.90 9.64
N ARG A 518 12.78 17.00 8.69
CA ARG A 518 13.15 17.18 7.28
C ARG A 518 12.46 18.39 6.67
N PHE A 519 11.16 18.55 6.92
CA PHE A 519 10.39 19.71 6.50
C PHE A 519 10.96 21.01 7.10
N ALA A 520 11.24 21.02 8.41
CA ALA A 520 11.79 22.19 9.10
C ALA A 520 13.13 22.64 8.50
N ARG A 521 14.03 21.69 8.22
CA ARG A 521 15.30 21.97 7.52
C ARG A 521 15.09 22.47 6.09
N ALA A 522 14.13 21.90 5.35
CA ALA A 522 13.88 22.29 3.97
C ALA A 522 13.35 23.73 3.85
N VAL A 523 12.56 24.16 4.83
CA VAL A 523 11.92 25.49 4.87
C VAL A 523 12.86 26.57 5.42
N GLU A 524 13.97 26.20 6.07
CA GLU A 524 14.96 27.13 6.61
C GLU A 524 15.51 28.07 5.51
N GLY A 525 15.31 29.37 5.67
CA GLY A 525 15.77 30.38 4.71
C GLY A 525 14.86 30.57 3.47
N GLN A 526 13.69 29.95 3.42
CA GLN A 526 12.70 30.19 2.37
C GLN A 526 11.79 31.39 2.68
N ASP A 527 11.26 32.03 1.63
CA ASP A 527 10.28 33.12 1.72
C ASP A 527 8.85 32.55 1.83
N LEU A 528 8.52 32.03 3.02
CA LEU A 528 7.22 31.45 3.36
C LEU A 528 6.48 32.29 4.41
N ASP A 529 5.21 31.94 4.69
CA ASP A 529 4.44 32.59 5.76
C ASP A 529 5.22 32.56 7.08
N PRO A 530 5.47 33.71 7.74
CA PRO A 530 6.19 33.78 9.01
C PRO A 530 5.61 32.86 10.10
N ALA A 531 4.29 32.67 10.12
CA ALA A 531 3.65 31.79 11.10
C ALA A 531 3.99 30.31 10.87
N LEU A 532 4.13 29.90 9.61
CA LEU A 532 4.54 28.54 9.23
C LEU A 532 6.03 28.32 9.53
N LEU A 533 6.86 29.32 9.26
CA LEU A 533 8.29 29.28 9.63
C LEU A 533 8.48 29.13 11.14
N GLU A 534 7.74 29.88 11.95
CA GLU A 534 7.77 29.78 13.41
C GLU A 534 7.32 28.39 13.88
N ALA A 535 6.24 27.84 13.32
CA ALA A 535 5.79 26.48 13.64
C ALA A 535 6.82 25.41 13.21
N ALA A 536 7.47 25.59 12.07
CA ALA A 536 8.49 24.66 11.59
C ALA A 536 9.74 24.66 12.49
N THR A 537 10.12 25.82 13.06
CA THR A 537 11.30 25.91 13.93
C THR A 537 11.19 25.11 15.23
N GLU A 538 9.98 24.79 15.70
CA GLU A 538 9.76 23.92 16.87
C GLU A 538 10.24 22.48 16.63
N PHE A 539 10.26 22.04 15.36
CA PHE A 539 10.66 20.69 14.96
C PHE A 539 12.11 20.60 14.50
N LEU A 540 12.89 21.69 14.54
CA LEU A 540 14.34 21.57 14.33
C LEU A 540 14.93 20.83 15.52
N PRO A 541 15.81 19.83 15.29
CA PRO A 541 16.48 19.17 16.41
C PRO A 541 17.23 20.22 17.21
N GLU A 542 17.03 20.24 18.53
CA GLU A 542 17.87 21.02 19.42
C GLU A 542 19.31 20.60 19.12
N GLU A 543 20.13 21.52 18.58
CA GLU A 543 21.55 21.23 18.41
C GLU A 543 22.02 20.68 19.75
N PRO A 544 22.58 19.45 19.80
CA PRO A 544 23.11 18.96 21.04
C PRO A 544 24.14 20.00 21.44
N ALA A 545 23.83 20.75 22.50
CA ALA A 545 24.80 21.63 23.12
C ALA A 545 25.93 20.69 23.46
N VAL A 546 26.97 20.69 22.61
CA VAL A 546 28.19 19.96 22.89
C VAL A 546 28.70 20.71 24.10
N GLU A 547 28.32 20.25 25.29
CA GLU A 547 28.96 20.59 26.53
C GLU A 547 30.36 20.02 26.36
N VAL A 548 31.20 20.80 25.68
CA VAL A 548 32.62 20.56 25.60
C VAL A 548 33.06 20.59 27.04
N VAL A 549 33.23 19.40 27.63
CA VAL A 549 33.76 19.26 28.99
C VAL A 549 35.17 19.85 28.96
N ARG A 550 35.28 21.13 29.31
CA ARG A 550 36.54 21.85 29.41
C ARG A 550 37.25 21.30 30.64
N LEU A 551 38.39 20.63 30.41
CA LEU A 551 39.21 20.17 31.52
C LEU A 551 39.66 21.38 32.34
N SER A 552 39.64 21.25 33.67
CA SER A 552 40.26 22.25 34.55
C SER A 552 41.76 22.35 34.27
N ASP A 553 42.39 23.49 34.59
CA ASP A 553 43.84 23.66 34.40
C ASP A 553 44.66 22.58 35.11
N GLU A 554 44.20 22.12 36.28
CA GLU A 554 44.83 21.03 37.03
C GLU A 554 44.75 19.69 36.28
N GLN A 555 43.62 19.38 35.66
CA GLN A 555 43.46 18.15 34.86
C GLN A 555 44.28 18.19 33.56
N VAL A 556 44.37 19.36 32.91
CA VAL A 556 45.22 19.55 31.74
C VAL A 556 46.70 19.32 32.09
N LEU A 557 47.15 19.89 33.21
CA LEU A 557 48.51 19.72 33.69
C LEU A 557 48.80 18.26 34.08
N ALA A 558 47.86 17.59 34.77
CA ALA A 558 47.99 16.19 35.13
C ALA A 558 48.13 15.30 33.90
N LEU A 559 47.31 15.52 32.87
CA LEU A 559 47.38 14.76 31.62
C LEU A 559 48.71 14.99 30.88
N ALA A 560 49.19 16.24 30.84
CA ALA A 560 50.49 16.57 30.26
C ALA A 560 51.65 15.90 31.01
N GLN A 561 51.58 15.85 32.34
CA GLN A 561 52.55 15.18 33.20
C GLN A 561 52.53 13.66 32.99
N ASP A 562 51.34 13.04 32.87
CA ASP A 562 51.19 11.62 32.55
C ASP A 562 51.79 11.24 31.19
N ILE A 563 51.59 12.09 30.17
CA ILE A 563 52.19 11.89 28.84
C ILE A 563 53.71 11.97 28.94
N LYS A 564 54.26 12.97 29.65
CA LYS A 564 55.69 13.07 29.91
C LYS A 564 56.22 11.83 30.62
N ASP A 565 55.57 11.39 31.70
CA ASP A 565 56.04 10.25 32.49
C ASP A 565 55.97 8.97 31.66
N SER A 566 54.94 8.79 30.84
CA SER A 566 54.86 7.69 29.87
C SER A 566 56.04 7.70 28.89
N ILE A 567 56.48 8.86 28.42
CA ILE A 567 57.62 9.00 27.50
C ILE A 567 58.95 8.74 28.24
N PHE A 568 59.20 9.39 29.38
CA PHE A 568 60.53 9.42 30.00
C PHE A 568 60.76 8.34 31.06
N MET A 569 59.73 7.90 31.79
CA MET A 569 59.85 6.89 32.84
C MET A 569 59.77 5.47 32.29
N LYS A 570 58.86 5.20 31.33
CA LYS A 570 58.67 3.84 30.79
C LYS A 570 59.72 3.45 29.76
N TYR A 571 60.25 4.41 28.99
CA TYR A 571 61.18 4.13 27.90
C TYR A 571 62.54 4.81 28.09
N ARG A 572 63.61 4.03 27.95
CA ARG A 572 65.00 4.52 28.08
C ARG A 572 65.64 4.91 26.75
N MET A 573 65.20 4.33 25.62
CA MET A 573 65.81 4.57 24.31
C MET A 573 65.20 5.78 23.59
N PRO A 574 66.02 6.68 22.98
CA PRO A 574 65.53 7.88 22.29
C PRO A 574 64.48 7.60 21.19
N LYS A 575 64.69 6.55 20.39
CA LYS A 575 63.79 6.18 19.30
C LYS A 575 62.41 5.73 19.80
N SER A 576 62.37 4.98 20.90
CA SER A 576 61.12 4.55 21.53
C SER A 576 60.34 5.73 22.11
N ARG A 577 61.02 6.70 22.72
CA ARG A 577 60.41 7.94 23.23
C ARG A 577 59.73 8.74 22.13
N SER A 578 60.39 8.88 20.98
CA SER A 578 59.84 9.57 19.81
C SER A 578 58.59 8.89 19.27
N ASN A 579 58.60 7.56 19.11
CA ASN A 579 57.43 6.82 18.63
C ASN A 579 56.23 6.93 19.57
N VAL A 580 56.47 6.87 20.89
CA VAL A 580 55.42 7.02 21.91
C VAL A 580 54.86 8.43 21.90
N LEU A 581 55.71 9.46 21.78
CA LEU A 581 55.25 10.83 21.63
C LEU A 581 54.37 11.00 20.39
N LEU A 582 54.78 10.48 19.23
CA LEU A 582 53.98 10.56 18.00
C LEU A 582 52.63 9.85 18.14
N ALA A 583 52.58 8.70 18.83
CA ALA A 583 51.33 8.02 19.13
C ALA A 583 50.42 8.84 20.05
N GLN A 584 50.99 9.46 21.09
CA GLN A 584 50.23 10.32 22.00
C GLN A 584 49.71 11.59 21.30
N LEU A 585 50.53 12.22 20.45
CA LEU A 585 50.11 13.37 19.64
C LEU A 585 48.98 13.01 18.67
N LYS A 586 49.03 11.82 18.06
CA LYS A 586 47.94 11.32 17.22
C LYS A 586 46.65 11.10 18.01
N ASN A 587 46.75 10.61 19.25
CA ASN A 587 45.60 10.38 20.12
C ASN A 587 44.98 11.69 20.67
N LEU A 588 45.77 12.76 20.77
CA LEU A 588 45.29 14.08 21.18
C LEU A 588 44.58 14.83 20.06
N HIS A 589 44.76 14.42 18.80
CA HIS A 589 44.19 15.10 17.66
C HIS A 589 42.66 15.03 17.67
N GLY A 590 41.99 16.18 17.58
CA GLY A 590 40.53 16.29 17.64
C GLY A 590 39.97 16.32 19.06
N ASN A 591 40.80 16.38 20.09
CA ASN A 591 40.35 16.63 21.46
C ASN A 591 40.05 18.12 21.65
N ALA A 592 38.92 18.44 22.29
CA ALA A 592 38.54 19.84 22.54
C ALA A 592 39.54 20.64 23.39
N ASN A 593 40.39 19.98 24.18
CA ASN A 593 41.45 20.61 24.98
C ASN A 593 42.85 20.42 24.36
N GLU A 594 42.95 19.97 23.10
CA GLU A 594 44.22 19.67 22.41
C GLU A 594 45.23 20.82 22.55
N GLY A 595 44.81 22.06 22.25
CA GLY A 595 45.67 23.24 22.32
C GLY A 595 46.20 23.55 23.72
N ARG A 596 45.40 23.30 24.77
CA ARG A 596 45.79 23.52 26.18
C ARG A 596 46.73 22.42 26.66
N ILE A 597 46.44 21.17 26.32
CA ILE A 597 47.28 20.01 26.66
C ILE A 597 48.65 20.11 25.99
N LEU A 598 48.69 20.47 24.70
CA LEU A 598 49.97 20.60 23.98
C LEU A 598 50.85 21.71 24.55
N ARG A 599 50.28 22.84 25.00
CA ARG A 599 51.01 23.92 25.66
C ARG A 599 51.58 23.47 27.01
N ALA A 600 50.74 22.86 27.85
CA ALA A 600 51.18 22.31 29.13
C ALA A 600 52.26 21.23 28.94
N LEU A 601 52.11 20.34 27.95
CA LEU A 601 53.11 19.32 27.62
C LEU A 601 54.43 19.95 27.15
N TYR A 602 54.39 21.03 26.38
CA TYR A 602 55.59 21.74 25.94
C TYR A 602 56.37 22.34 27.11
N ASP A 603 55.67 22.88 28.11
CA ASP A 603 56.27 23.51 29.29
C ASP A 603 56.83 22.48 30.27
N VAL A 604 56.15 21.36 30.43
CA VAL A 604 56.51 20.31 31.39
C VAL A 604 57.67 19.42 30.88
N MET A 605 57.93 19.39 29.58
CA MET A 605 59.04 18.64 28.98
C MET A 605 60.44 19.23 29.30
N PRO A 606 61.48 18.38 29.49
CA PRO A 606 62.85 18.87 29.74
C PRO A 606 63.38 19.72 28.59
N GLU A 607 64.04 20.85 28.89
CA GLU A 607 64.50 21.83 27.90
C GLU A 607 65.51 21.24 26.89
N ASP A 608 66.34 20.31 27.34
CA ASP A 608 67.44 19.73 26.56
C ASP A 608 66.99 18.62 25.59
N THR A 609 65.68 18.38 25.45
CA THR A 609 65.17 17.25 24.66
C THR A 609 64.66 17.64 23.27
N GLU A 610 65.15 16.95 22.24
CA GLU A 610 64.73 17.15 20.83
C GLU A 610 63.22 16.86 20.59
N LEU A 611 62.57 16.16 21.51
CA LEU A 611 61.14 15.83 21.48
C LEU A 611 60.22 17.05 21.65
N ARG A 612 60.75 18.21 22.09
CA ARG A 612 59.98 19.48 22.09
C ARG A 612 59.66 19.98 20.67
N ILE A 613 60.45 19.60 19.67
CA ILE A 613 60.29 20.04 18.27
C ILE A 613 58.97 19.50 17.66
N PRO A 614 58.67 18.18 17.73
CA PRO A 614 57.37 17.65 17.31
C PRO A 614 56.18 18.33 17.98
N VAL A 615 56.22 18.54 19.30
CA VAL A 615 55.10 19.16 20.04
C VAL A 615 54.89 20.61 19.60
N ARG A 616 55.97 21.38 19.44
CA ARG A 616 55.88 22.74 18.89
C ARG A 616 55.31 22.77 17.47
N ARG A 617 55.66 21.79 16.64
CA ARG A 617 55.10 21.65 15.29
C ARG A 617 53.60 21.39 15.34
N SER A 618 53.13 20.49 16.21
CA SER A 618 51.69 20.23 16.41
C SER A 618 50.94 21.46 16.93
N ILE A 619 51.50 22.20 17.90
CA ILE A 619 50.92 23.48 18.36
C ILE A 619 50.78 24.47 17.20
N THR A 620 51.81 24.53 16.35
CA THR A 620 51.80 25.44 15.20
C THR A 620 50.74 25.01 14.18
N GLN A 621 50.69 23.72 13.83
CA GLN A 621 49.69 23.16 12.92
C GLN A 621 48.26 23.41 13.40
N LEU A 622 47.99 23.21 14.69
CA LEU A 622 46.69 23.49 15.29
C LEU A 622 46.31 24.97 15.19
N LYS A 623 47.27 25.89 15.38
CA LYS A 623 47.02 27.33 15.17
C LYS A 623 46.65 27.65 13.73
N TRP A 624 47.29 27.00 12.75
CA TRP A 624 46.98 27.21 11.33
C TRP A 624 45.62 26.62 10.94
N SER A 625 45.24 25.46 11.49
CA SER A 625 43.91 24.86 11.21
C SER A 625 42.76 25.69 11.78
N VAL A 626 42.94 26.30 12.96
CA VAL A 626 41.95 27.23 13.52
C VAL A 626 41.82 28.49 12.67
N VAL A 627 42.94 29.05 12.18
CA VAL A 627 42.91 30.21 11.26
C VAL A 627 42.29 29.87 9.90
N ALA A 628 42.40 28.62 9.45
CA ALA A 628 41.79 28.14 8.21
C ALA A 628 40.29 27.82 8.32
N GLY A 629 39.69 27.95 9.51
CA GLY A 629 38.27 27.69 9.74
C GLY A 629 37.90 26.21 9.90
N GLU A 630 38.88 25.31 10.01
CA GLU A 630 38.66 23.86 10.11
C GLU A 630 38.46 23.37 11.57
N GLY A 631 38.56 24.25 12.57
CA GLY A 631 38.41 23.88 13.98
C GLY A 631 37.74 24.98 14.79
N GLY A 632 36.43 24.84 15.03
CA GLY A 632 35.71 25.66 15.99
C GLY A 632 36.28 25.49 17.41
N ASP A 633 36.58 26.61 18.05
CA ASP A 633 36.78 26.78 19.50
C ASP A 633 37.91 25.97 20.20
N ALA A 634 38.92 25.48 19.46
CA ALA A 634 40.01 24.66 20.02
C ALA A 634 41.26 25.43 20.53
N LEU A 635 41.21 26.77 20.67
CA LEU A 635 42.37 27.59 21.08
C LEU A 635 42.51 27.80 22.59
#